data_AF-A0A257UM27-F1
#
_entry.id   AF-A0A257UM27-F1
#
_cell.length_a   1.000
_cell.length_b   1.000
_cell.length_c   1.000
_cell.angle_alpha   90.00
_cell.angle_beta   90.00
_cell.angle_gamma   90.00
#
_symmetry.space_group_name_H-M   'P 1'
#
loop_
_entity.id
_entity.type
_entity.pdbx_description
1 polymer ?
#
loop_
_entity_poly.entity_id
_entity_poly.type
_entity_poly.pdbx_seq_one_letter_code
_entity_poly.pdbx_strand_id
1 'polypeptide(L)'
;MPVSVEQTGRPQGHGYVAARVDTPNPFLGDGSAVRGHEFHYSRITRGADTVPTALAINRGVGIGGGRDGIQVAKTLACYTHIHAAGVPEWAPAMVRAASGGQR
;
A
#
# COMPACT_ATOMS: atom_id res chain seq x y z
N MET A 1 -3.70 12.90 0.15
CA MET A 1 -2.59 12.45 -0.72
C MET A 1 -2.63 13.24 -2.01
N PRO A 2 -1.51 13.59 -2.64
CA PRO A 2 -1.48 14.46 -3.83
C PRO A 2 -1.75 13.66 -5.13
N VAL A 3 -2.80 12.85 -5.14
CA VAL A 3 -3.21 12.05 -6.31
C VAL A 3 -4.67 12.32 -6.64
N SER A 4 -5.02 12.19 -7.93
CA SER A 4 -6.41 12.21 -8.38
C SER A 4 -6.90 10.79 -8.61
N VAL A 5 -8.11 10.50 -8.17
CA VAL A 5 -8.74 9.18 -8.27
C VAL A 5 -10.09 9.35 -8.94
N GLU A 6 -10.45 8.40 -9.80
CA GLU A 6 -11.80 8.31 -10.35
C GLU A 6 -12.45 6.98 -9.97
N GLN A 7 -13.78 6.98 -9.83
CA GLN A 7 -14.57 5.76 -9.74
C GLN A 7 -14.96 5.31 -11.14
N THR A 8 -14.84 4.01 -11.42
CA THR A 8 -15.17 3.45 -12.74
C THR A 8 -16.37 2.50 -12.64
N GLY A 9 -16.99 2.17 -13.78
CA GLY A 9 -18.13 1.24 -13.83
C GLY A 9 -17.78 -0.25 -13.71
N ARG A 10 -16.49 -0.60 -13.60
CA ARG A 10 -16.03 -2.00 -13.52
C ARG A 10 -14.86 -2.16 -12.53
N PRO A 11 -14.68 -3.33 -11.90
CA PRO A 11 -13.52 -3.56 -11.03
C PRO A 11 -12.20 -3.26 -11.75
N GLN A 12 -11.30 -2.56 -11.07
CA GLN A 12 -9.92 -2.28 -11.52
C GLN A 12 -8.92 -3.27 -10.92
N GLY A 13 -9.19 -3.76 -9.71
CA GLY A 13 -8.46 -4.87 -9.08
C GLY A 13 -9.44 -5.78 -8.34
N HIS A 14 -9.24 -7.09 -8.44
CA HIS A 14 -10.03 -8.10 -7.74
C HIS A 14 -9.23 -9.40 -7.58
N GLY A 15 -9.07 -9.87 -6.34
CA GLY A 15 -8.52 -11.19 -6.02
C GLY A 15 -7.37 -11.12 -5.03
N TYR A 16 -6.57 -12.18 -4.98
CA TYR A 16 -5.42 -12.27 -4.07
C TYR A 16 -4.24 -11.43 -4.53
N VAL A 17 -3.61 -10.77 -3.57
CA VAL A 17 -2.39 -9.99 -3.75
C VAL A 17 -1.20 -10.69 -3.10
N ALA A 18 -0.08 -10.69 -3.81
CA ALA A 18 1.24 -10.99 -3.26
C ALA A 18 2.19 -9.85 -3.62
N ALA A 19 2.80 -9.24 -2.62
CA ALA A 19 3.69 -8.10 -2.76
C ALA A 19 4.91 -8.25 -1.85
N ARG A 20 5.91 -7.38 -2.07
CA ARG A 20 7.09 -7.27 -1.23
C ARG A 20 7.31 -5.80 -0.87
N VAL A 21 7.65 -5.54 0.39
CA VAL A 21 8.11 -4.21 0.80
C VAL A 21 9.51 -3.99 0.22
N ASP A 22 9.69 -2.90 -0.53
CA ASP A 22 10.98 -2.57 -1.16
C ASP A 22 11.44 -1.12 -0.91
N THR A 23 10.63 -0.35 -0.19
CA THR A 23 10.97 1.01 0.24
C THR A 23 10.61 1.18 1.73
N PRO A 24 11.46 1.85 2.53
CA PRO A 24 11.18 2.11 3.93
C PRO A 24 9.86 2.86 4.15
N ASN A 25 9.01 2.30 5.01
CA ASN A 25 7.71 2.87 5.35
C ASN A 25 7.45 2.78 6.87
N PRO A 26 6.44 3.48 7.41
CA PRO A 26 6.22 3.58 8.85
C PRO A 26 5.71 2.30 9.53
N PHE A 27 5.24 1.30 8.78
CA PHE A 27 4.42 0.20 9.33
C PHE A 27 4.96 -1.21 9.06
N LEU A 28 5.53 -1.45 7.89
CA LEU A 28 5.91 -2.78 7.42
C LEU A 28 7.43 -2.90 7.30
N GLY A 29 7.98 -4.05 7.68
CA GLY A 29 9.42 -4.31 7.62
C GLY A 29 9.96 -4.30 6.19
N ASP A 30 11.19 -3.80 6.00
CA ASP A 30 11.85 -3.86 4.70
C ASP A 30 12.05 -5.30 4.24
N GLY A 31 11.77 -5.57 2.97
CA GLY A 31 11.80 -6.91 2.40
C GLY A 31 10.67 -7.85 2.83
N SER A 32 9.77 -7.45 3.75
CA SER A 32 8.64 -8.27 4.20
C SER A 32 7.75 -8.70 3.04
N ALA A 33 7.32 -9.96 3.07
CA ALA A 33 6.31 -10.46 2.15
C ALA A 33 4.92 -10.00 2.63
N VAL A 34 4.17 -9.36 1.74
CA VAL A 34 2.82 -8.87 2.02
C VAL A 34 1.83 -9.72 1.23
N ARG A 35 0.85 -10.28 1.95
CA ARG A 35 -0.25 -11.05 1.35
C ARG A 35 -1.57 -10.40 1.74
N GLY A 36 -2.52 -10.45 0.83
CA GLY A 36 -3.83 -9.89 1.07
C GLY A 36 -4.77 -10.17 -0.08
N HIS A 37 -5.77 -9.33 -0.19
CA HIS A 37 -6.66 -9.29 -1.34
C HIS A 37 -6.90 -7.84 -1.73
N GLU A 38 -7.35 -7.62 -2.94
CA GLU A 38 -7.81 -6.33 -3.42
C GLU A 38 -9.22 -6.51 -3.99
N PHE A 39 -10.05 -5.48 -3.83
CA PHE A 39 -11.30 -5.36 -4.55
C PHE A 39 -11.67 -3.87 -4.64
N HIS A 40 -11.41 -3.25 -5.79
CA HIS A 40 -11.65 -1.82 -5.97
C HIS A 40 -12.08 -1.48 -7.40
N TYR A 41 -12.93 -0.45 -7.51
CA TYR A 41 -13.44 0.09 -8.77
C TYR A 41 -12.75 1.40 -9.15
N SER A 42 -12.05 2.01 -8.19
CA SER A 42 -11.32 3.24 -8.42
C SER A 42 -9.91 2.98 -8.94
N ARG A 43 -9.37 3.96 -9.65
CA ARG A 43 -7.97 3.99 -10.10
C ARG A 43 -7.39 5.39 -10.00
N ILE A 44 -6.07 5.49 -9.94
CA ILE A 44 -5.38 6.77 -10.00
C ILE A 44 -5.38 7.27 -11.44
N THR A 45 -5.75 8.53 -11.63
CA THR A 45 -5.76 9.19 -12.95
C THR A 45 -4.61 10.18 -13.12
N ARG A 46 -4.07 10.72 -12.01
CA ARG A 46 -2.95 11.66 -12.02
C ARG A 46 -2.09 11.55 -10.76
N GLY A 47 -0.80 11.74 -10.91
CA GLY A 47 0.17 11.85 -9.80
C GLY A 47 0.65 10.52 -9.22
N ALA A 48 0.40 9.39 -9.88
CA ALA A 48 0.92 8.08 -9.42
C ALA A 48 2.46 8.02 -9.44
N ASP A 49 3.08 8.72 -10.40
CA ASP A 49 4.51 8.85 -10.62
C ASP A 49 5.18 9.90 -9.72
N THR A 50 4.40 10.76 -9.07
CA THR A 50 4.92 11.85 -8.22
C THR A 50 4.93 11.49 -6.74
N VAL A 51 4.43 10.31 -6.37
CA VAL A 51 4.34 9.85 -4.99
C VAL A 51 5.18 8.58 -4.79
N PRO A 52 5.93 8.47 -3.68
CA PRO A 52 6.65 7.24 -3.38
C PRO A 52 5.67 6.13 -3.03
N THR A 53 6.06 4.89 -3.33
CA THR A 53 5.29 3.69 -3.05
C THR A 53 6.17 2.68 -2.34
N ALA A 54 5.61 1.90 -1.42
CA ALA A 54 6.37 0.96 -0.60
C ALA A 54 6.29 -0.50 -1.03
N LEU A 55 5.32 -0.86 -1.88
CA LEU A 55 5.04 -2.24 -2.24
C LEU A 55 5.30 -2.50 -3.72
N ALA A 56 6.20 -3.44 -4.00
CA ALA A 56 6.32 -4.09 -5.29
C ALA A 56 5.27 -5.22 -5.39
N ILE A 57 4.37 -5.13 -6.37
CA ILE A 57 3.31 -6.12 -6.60
C ILE A 57 3.84 -7.24 -7.48
N ASN A 58 3.88 -8.46 -6.94
CA ASN A 58 4.21 -9.68 -7.70
C ASN A 58 2.94 -10.34 -8.29
N ARG A 59 1.80 -10.14 -7.63
CA ARG A 59 0.47 -10.58 -8.07
C ARG A 59 -0.59 -9.59 -7.56
N GLY A 60 -1.52 -9.20 -8.42
CA GLY A 60 -2.53 -8.17 -8.13
C GLY A 60 -2.33 -6.94 -9.02
N VAL A 61 -3.12 -5.89 -8.78
CA VAL A 61 -3.10 -4.64 -9.54
C VAL A 61 -2.57 -3.49 -8.70
N GLY A 62 -3.03 -3.37 -7.44
CA GLY A 62 -2.68 -2.25 -6.57
C GLY A 62 -3.09 -0.91 -7.19
N ILE A 63 -2.16 0.05 -7.20
CA ILE A 63 -2.37 1.33 -7.88
C ILE A 63 -2.07 1.30 -9.38
N GLY A 64 -1.62 0.15 -9.90
CA GLY A 64 -1.11 -0.02 -11.27
C GLY A 64 0.41 0.03 -11.35
N GLY A 65 0.96 -0.32 -12.52
CA GLY A 65 2.41 -0.28 -12.78
C GLY A 65 3.25 -1.23 -11.92
N GLY A 66 2.64 -2.28 -11.37
CA GLY A 66 3.31 -3.20 -10.44
C GLY A 66 3.60 -2.60 -9.07
N ARG A 67 2.88 -1.53 -8.67
CA ARG A 67 3.08 -0.82 -7.40
C ARG A 67 1.80 -0.77 -6.56
N ASP A 68 1.96 -0.66 -5.25
CA ASP A 68 0.92 -0.29 -4.29
C ASP A 68 1.56 0.39 -3.06
N GLY A 69 0.74 0.84 -2.11
CA GLY A 69 1.22 1.41 -0.85
C GLY A 69 1.83 2.78 -1.04
N ILE A 70 1.03 3.75 -1.47
CA ILE A 70 1.45 5.15 -1.57
C ILE A 70 1.82 5.64 -0.18
N GLN A 71 2.98 6.29 -0.08
CA GLN A 71 3.49 6.83 1.16
C GLN A 71 3.54 8.36 1.13
N VAL A 72 2.91 9.01 2.11
CA VAL A 72 3.06 10.46 2.34
C VAL A 72 3.16 10.69 3.84
N ALA A 73 4.27 11.26 4.28
CA ALA A 73 4.59 11.40 5.70
C ALA A 73 4.44 10.06 6.45
N LYS A 74 3.56 9.99 7.45
CA LYS A 74 3.28 8.77 8.23
C LYS A 74 2.05 8.00 7.74
N THR A 75 1.61 8.25 6.52
CA THR A 75 0.45 7.57 5.92
C THR A 75 0.92 6.60 4.86
N LEU A 76 0.43 5.36 4.93
CA LEU A 76 0.56 4.33 3.90
C LEU A 76 -0.84 3.99 3.40
N ALA A 77 -1.14 4.28 2.14
CA ALA A 77 -2.44 4.02 1.53
C ALA A 77 -2.30 2.93 0.46
N CYS A 78 -3.07 1.86 0.61
CA CYS A 78 -3.03 0.70 -0.27
C CYS A 78 -4.43 0.40 -0.81
N TYR A 79 -4.51 -0.15 -2.02
CA TYR A 79 -5.69 -0.93 -2.43
C TYR A 79 -5.67 -2.34 -1.85
N THR A 80 -4.47 -2.87 -1.58
CA THR A 80 -4.31 -4.16 -0.90
C THR A 80 -4.90 -4.11 0.50
N HIS A 81 -5.92 -4.93 0.75
CA HIS A 81 -6.38 -5.31 2.07
C HIS A 81 -5.39 -6.31 2.65
N ILE A 82 -4.38 -5.79 3.33
CA ILE A 82 -3.30 -6.58 3.91
C ILE A 82 -3.84 -7.50 5.01
N HIS A 83 -3.44 -8.76 4.97
CA HIS A 83 -3.76 -9.70 6.04
C HIS A 83 -2.93 -9.36 7.29
N ALA A 84 -3.56 -8.68 8.25
CA ALA A 84 -2.91 -8.14 9.45
C ALA A 84 -2.07 -9.16 10.24
N ALA A 85 -2.54 -10.41 10.36
CA ALA A 85 -1.79 -11.47 11.05
C ALA A 85 -0.57 -11.98 10.26
N GLY A 86 -0.47 -11.66 8.97
CA GLY A 86 0.70 -11.97 8.13
C GLY A 86 1.84 -10.96 8.24
N VAL A 87 1.60 -9.79 8.85
CA VAL A 87 2.59 -8.71 9.04
C VAL A 87 2.48 -8.11 10.45
N PRO A 88 2.58 -8.92 11.52
CA PRO A 88 2.25 -8.50 12.89
C PRO A 88 3.03 -7.28 13.38
N GLU A 89 4.16 -6.92 12.74
CA GLU A 89 4.92 -5.71 13.01
C GLU A 89 4.12 -4.40 12.81
N TRP A 90 3.04 -4.43 12.02
CA TRP A 90 2.24 -3.25 11.70
C TRP A 90 1.68 -2.57 12.96
N ALA A 91 1.22 -3.35 13.94
CA ALA A 91 0.55 -2.85 15.12
C ALA A 91 1.49 -2.05 16.05
N PRO A 92 2.63 -2.60 16.52
CA PRO A 92 3.57 -1.80 17.30
C PRO A 92 4.18 -0.66 16.49
N ALA A 93 4.32 -0.79 15.16
CA ALA A 93 4.80 0.28 14.30
C ALA A 93 3.81 1.46 14.22
N MET A 94 2.51 1.18 14.15
CA MET A 94 1.46 2.20 14.20
C MET A 94 1.52 3.00 15.50
N VAL A 95 1.69 2.33 16.64
CA VAL A 95 1.86 3.01 17.94
C VAL A 95 3.09 3.91 17.92
N ARG A 96 4.25 3.42 17.47
CA ARG A 96 5.47 4.24 17.35
C ARG A 96 5.28 5.47 16.46
N ALA A 97 4.61 5.30 15.31
CA ALA A 97 4.34 6.40 14.38
C ALA A 97 3.48 7.49 15.03
N ALA A 98 2.48 7.11 15.82
CA ALA A 98 1.58 8.02 16.54
C ALA A 98 2.27 8.74 17.71
N SER A 99 3.17 8.09 18.43
CA SER A 99 3.85 8.65 19.62
C SER A 99 4.91 9.72 19.33
N GLY A 100 5.06 10.17 18.07
CA GLY A 100 6.06 11.18 17.71
C GLY A 100 7.52 10.68 17.71
N GLY A 101 7.74 9.40 18.03
CA GLY A 101 9.06 8.79 18.07
C GLY A 101 9.64 8.61 16.67
N GLN A 102 10.36 9.62 16.18
CA GLN A 102 11.41 9.41 15.20
C GLN A 102 12.68 9.06 15.99
N ARG A 103 13.24 7.88 15.74
CA ARG A 103 14.68 7.67 15.90
C ARG A 103 15.31 7.83 14.53
#